data_AF-A0A2E5UF91-F1
#
_entry.id   AF-A0A2E5UF91-F1
#
_cell.length_a   1.000
_cell.length_b   1.000
_cell.length_c   1.000
_cell.angle_alpha   90.00
_cell.angle_beta   90.00
_cell.angle_gamma   90.00
#
_symmetry.space_group_name_H-M   'P 1'
#
loop_
_entity.id
_entity.type
_entity.pdbx_description
1 polymer ?
#
loop_
_entity_poly.entity_id
_entity_poly.type
_entity_poly.pdbx_seq_one_letter_code
_entity_poly.pdbx_strand_id
1 'polypeptide(L)'
;MSDTETNQLQWVTVCGAICVIVGGLMLFGGCLGLSGMDELQQLHTAIPIGDGEMSDSLQAELIEHGPPMWFARVNSICVVCFSLFLLMQGIFLIQRDPKVPRRLILWSFCFIIFTFVVVLMNWVPRWLLVASNSEVKAMFLAQLLIAMPMQLALPVGLIIFFNKQKVKADIAQWR
;
A
#
# COMPACT_ATOMS: atom_id res chain seq x y z
N MET A 1 22.44 15.14 -28.04
CA MET A 1 21.63 14.55 -26.96
C MET A 1 21.35 15.69 -26.01
N SER A 2 20.12 16.20 -26.01
CA SER A 2 19.82 17.42 -25.24
C SER A 2 19.73 17.08 -23.74
N ASP A 3 20.08 18.01 -22.85
CA ASP A 3 20.03 17.83 -21.39
C ASP A 3 18.66 17.34 -20.86
N THR A 4 17.62 17.50 -21.68
CA THR A 4 16.26 17.05 -21.39
C THR A 4 16.11 15.52 -21.47
N GLU A 5 16.80 14.86 -22.40
CA GLU A 5 16.73 13.40 -22.58
C GLU A 5 17.44 12.67 -21.43
N THR A 6 18.60 13.18 -20.98
CA THR A 6 19.39 12.61 -19.89
C THR A 6 18.63 12.67 -18.56
N ASN A 7 18.03 13.82 -18.25
CA ASN A 7 17.24 14.01 -17.03
C ASN A 7 16.01 13.09 -16.95
N GLN A 8 15.37 12.79 -18.09
CA GLN A 8 14.18 11.93 -18.11
C GLN A 8 14.51 10.44 -18.00
N LEU A 9 15.63 10.00 -18.59
CA LEU A 9 16.17 8.66 -18.40
C LEU A 9 16.44 8.36 -16.91
N GLN A 10 16.95 9.38 -16.20
CA GLN A 10 17.15 9.31 -14.76
C GLN A 10 15.82 9.17 -14.01
N TRP A 11 14.78 9.95 -14.36
CA TRP A 11 13.47 9.85 -13.70
C TRP A 11 12.80 8.49 -13.84
N VAL A 12 12.86 7.85 -15.01
CA VAL A 12 12.31 6.50 -15.21
C VAL A 12 13.06 5.47 -14.37
N THR A 13 14.39 5.59 -14.30
CA THR A 13 15.24 4.70 -13.49
C THR A 13 14.96 4.90 -12.00
N VAL A 14 14.80 6.15 -11.56
CA VAL A 14 14.42 6.51 -10.18
C VAL A 14 13.05 5.94 -9.85
N CYS A 15 12.04 6.09 -10.72
CA CYS A 15 10.73 5.48 -10.52
C CYS A 15 10.81 3.95 -10.43
N GLY A 16 11.64 3.31 -11.26
CA GLY A 16 11.88 1.86 -11.19
C GLY A 16 12.53 1.44 -9.86
N ALA A 17 13.54 2.17 -9.41
CA ALA A 17 14.20 1.93 -8.13
C ALA A 17 13.23 2.09 -6.94
N ILE A 18 12.39 3.13 -6.96
CA ILE A 18 11.33 3.32 -5.95
C ILE A 18 10.37 2.14 -5.94
N CYS A 19 9.95 1.64 -7.10
CA CYS A 19 9.07 0.46 -7.18
C CYS A 19 9.74 -0.79 -6.57
N VAL A 20 11.04 -1.00 -6.82
CA VAL A 20 11.79 -2.13 -6.25
C VAL A 20 11.90 -2.01 -4.73
N ILE A 21 12.27 -0.83 -4.21
CA ILE A 21 12.43 -0.60 -2.77
C ILE A 21 11.08 -0.78 -2.06
N VAL A 22 10.04 -0.11 -2.54
CA VAL A 22 8.71 -0.19 -1.92
C VAL A 22 8.14 -1.60 -2.04
N GLY A 23 8.29 -2.26 -3.20
CA GLY A 23 7.90 -3.66 -3.38
C GLY A 23 8.63 -4.59 -2.41
N GLY A 24 9.93 -4.39 -2.18
CA GLY A 24 10.70 -5.16 -1.20
C GLY A 24 10.23 -4.95 0.24
N LEU A 25 9.97 -3.69 0.64
CA LEU A 25 9.46 -3.35 1.98
C LEU A 25 8.05 -3.91 2.21
N MET A 26 7.17 -3.80 1.20
CA MET A 26 5.83 -4.36 1.27
C MET A 26 5.85 -5.90 1.32
N LEU A 27 6.78 -6.55 0.60
CA LEU A 27 6.95 -7.99 0.66
C LEU A 27 7.36 -8.43 2.06
N PHE A 28 8.31 -7.72 2.66
CA PHE A 28 8.73 -7.96 4.04
C PHE A 28 7.56 -7.81 5.03
N GLY A 29 6.80 -6.70 4.94
CA GLY A 29 5.62 -6.48 5.77
C GLY A 29 4.52 -7.53 5.58
N GLY A 30 4.24 -7.93 4.32
CA GLY A 30 3.26 -8.97 4.02
C GLY A 30 3.63 -10.34 4.58
N CYS A 31 4.92 -10.69 4.55
CA CYS A 31 5.44 -11.91 5.17
C CYS A 31 5.34 -11.88 6.70
N LEU A 32 5.58 -10.73 7.33
CA LEU A 32 5.35 -10.56 8.78
C LEU A 32 3.86 -10.72 9.14
N GLY A 33 2.96 -10.19 8.32
CA GLY A 33 1.51 -10.38 8.50
C GLY A 33 1.08 -11.85 8.39
N LEU A 34 1.69 -12.62 7.48
CA LEU A 34 1.49 -14.08 7.38
C LEU A 34 1.97 -14.84 8.63
N SER A 35 2.97 -14.31 9.34
CA SER A 35 3.49 -14.90 10.58
C SER A 35 2.66 -14.59 11.82
N GLY A 36 1.56 -13.83 11.68
CA GLY A 36 0.56 -13.65 12.73
C GLY A 36 0.67 -12.40 13.59
N MET A 37 1.48 -11.40 13.21
CA MET A 37 1.38 -10.07 13.83
C MET A 37 0.11 -9.39 13.32
N ASP A 38 -0.84 -9.16 14.23
CA ASP A 38 -2.11 -8.52 13.90
C ASP A 38 -1.89 -7.01 13.65
N GLU A 39 -2.56 -6.44 12.63
CA GLU A 39 -2.40 -5.01 12.25
C GLU A 39 -2.67 -4.06 13.42
N LEU A 40 -3.53 -4.48 14.36
CA LEU A 40 -3.85 -3.74 15.58
C LEU A 40 -2.71 -3.67 16.59
N GLN A 41 -1.91 -4.73 16.72
CA GLN A 41 -0.70 -4.70 17.56
C GLN A 41 0.37 -3.78 16.95
N GLN A 42 0.49 -3.76 15.61
CA GLN A 42 1.38 -2.80 14.93
C GLN A 42 0.90 -1.35 15.07
N LEU A 43 -0.39 -1.08 14.94
CA LEU A 43 -0.92 0.28 15.12
C LEU A 43 -0.77 0.78 16.57
N HIS A 44 -1.00 -0.09 17.57
CA HIS A 44 -0.88 0.26 18.99
C HIS A 44 0.56 0.58 19.41
N THR A 45 1.55 -0.18 18.91
CA THR A 45 2.97 0.14 19.15
C THR A 45 3.44 1.43 18.46
N ALA A 46 2.80 1.84 17.37
CA ALA A 46 3.23 2.99 16.57
C ALA A 46 2.58 4.32 16.96
N ILE A 47 1.38 4.29 17.57
CA ILE A 47 0.66 5.49 18.01
C ILE A 47 0.14 5.25 19.43
N PRO A 48 0.84 5.73 20.48
CA PRO A 48 0.29 5.71 21.83
C PRO A 48 -0.87 6.71 21.89
N ILE A 49 -2.10 6.21 21.94
CA ILE A 49 -3.32 7.02 22.14
C ILE A 49 -3.69 6.91 23.63
N GLY A 50 -3.66 8.02 24.37
CA GLY A 50 -4.00 8.04 25.81
C GLY A 50 -2.82 7.68 26.73
N ASP A 51 -3.10 7.04 27.86
CA ASP A 51 -2.12 6.71 28.93
C ASP A 51 -1.06 5.66 28.52
N GLY A 52 -1.06 5.24 27.26
CA GLY A 52 -0.07 4.33 26.66
C GLY A 52 -0.48 2.86 26.65
N GLU A 53 -1.49 2.47 27.44
CA GLU A 53 -1.99 1.09 27.54
C GLU A 53 -3.47 1.03 27.17
N MET A 54 -3.81 0.21 26.17
CA MET A 54 -5.22 -0.06 25.83
C MET A 54 -5.79 -0.97 26.91
N SER A 55 -6.95 -0.61 27.49
CA SER A 55 -7.57 -1.46 28.52
C SER A 55 -7.80 -2.88 27.98
N ASP A 56 -7.48 -3.90 28.78
CA ASP A 56 -7.63 -5.32 28.40
C ASP A 56 -9.06 -5.65 27.92
N SER A 57 -10.07 -4.96 28.48
CA SER A 57 -11.47 -5.05 28.06
C SER A 57 -11.69 -4.55 26.63
N LEU A 58 -11.07 -3.45 26.24
CA LEU A 58 -11.19 -2.91 24.89
C LEU A 58 -10.43 -3.78 23.87
N GLN A 59 -9.29 -4.36 24.28
CA GLN A 59 -8.56 -5.32 23.45
C GLN A 59 -9.42 -6.55 23.14
N ALA A 60 -10.10 -7.10 24.16
CA ALA A 60 -10.99 -8.24 24.00
C ALA A 60 -12.15 -7.91 23.04
N GLU A 61 -12.78 -6.74 23.16
CA GLU A 61 -13.85 -6.31 22.26
C GLU A 61 -13.37 -6.11 20.82
N LEU A 62 -12.15 -5.61 20.59
CA LEU A 62 -11.60 -5.46 19.24
C LEU A 62 -11.27 -6.79 18.56
N ILE A 63 -10.88 -7.80 19.36
CA ILE A 63 -10.65 -9.17 18.90
C ILE A 63 -11.99 -9.85 18.62
N GLU A 64 -12.97 -9.69 19.51
CA GLU A 64 -14.32 -10.26 19.36
C GLU A 64 -15.02 -9.72 18.11
N HIS A 65 -14.91 -8.41 17.86
CA HIS A 65 -15.41 -7.75 16.66
C HIS A 65 -14.39 -7.73 15.51
N GLY A 66 -13.40 -8.62 15.54
CA GLY A 66 -12.38 -8.74 14.50
C GLY A 66 -12.95 -9.25 13.15
N PRO A 67 -12.29 -8.92 12.02
CA PRO A 67 -12.64 -9.52 10.75
C PRO A 67 -12.39 -11.05 10.78
N PRO A 68 -13.07 -11.82 9.92
CA PRO A 68 -12.89 -13.27 9.87
C PRO A 68 -11.42 -13.67 9.67
N MET A 69 -10.95 -14.72 10.34
CA MET A 69 -9.53 -15.13 10.29
C MET A 69 -9.02 -15.45 8.86
N TRP A 70 -9.90 -15.90 7.96
CA TRP A 70 -9.54 -16.13 6.56
C TRP A 70 -9.19 -14.83 5.82
N PHE A 71 -9.80 -13.71 6.21
CA PHE A 71 -9.59 -12.41 5.59
C PHE A 71 -8.15 -11.93 5.80
N ALA A 72 -7.63 -12.05 7.03
CA ALA A 72 -6.24 -11.70 7.33
C ALA A 72 -5.25 -12.49 6.44
N ARG A 73 -5.47 -13.80 6.28
CA ARG A 73 -4.62 -14.65 5.42
C ARG A 73 -4.71 -14.25 3.95
N VAL A 74 -5.90 -14.04 3.43
CA VAL A 74 -6.11 -13.62 2.03
C VAL A 74 -5.49 -12.24 1.80
N ASN A 75 -5.65 -11.30 2.73
CA ASN A 75 -5.04 -9.97 2.66
C ASN A 75 -3.51 -10.08 2.55
N SER A 76 -2.86 -10.82 3.46
CA SER A 76 -1.40 -10.96 3.42
C SER A 76 -0.90 -11.65 2.16
N ILE A 77 -1.58 -12.69 1.66
CA ILE A 77 -1.24 -13.35 0.38
C ILE A 77 -1.32 -12.34 -0.77
N CYS A 78 -2.42 -11.58 -0.84
CA CYS A 78 -2.59 -10.53 -1.85
C CYS A 78 -1.47 -9.49 -1.77
N VAL A 79 -1.13 -8.99 -0.57
CA VAL A 79 -0.04 -8.03 -0.37
C VAL A 79 1.29 -8.61 -0.86
N VAL A 80 1.61 -9.86 -0.55
CA VAL A 80 2.81 -10.55 -1.05
C VAL A 80 2.80 -10.64 -2.57
N CYS A 81 1.71 -11.07 -3.19
CA CYS A 81 1.58 -11.15 -4.64
C CYS A 81 1.73 -9.77 -5.31
N PHE A 82 1.09 -8.75 -4.76
CA PHE A 82 1.20 -7.37 -5.24
C PHE A 82 2.64 -6.86 -5.13
N SER A 83 3.32 -7.16 -4.03
CA SER A 83 4.71 -6.77 -3.77
C SER A 83 5.70 -7.40 -4.74
N LEU A 84 5.58 -8.71 -4.98
CA LEU A 84 6.40 -9.42 -5.98
C LEU A 84 6.17 -8.87 -7.39
N PHE A 85 4.91 -8.59 -7.73
CA PHE A 85 4.59 -7.99 -9.02
C PHE A 85 5.22 -6.60 -9.16
N LEU A 86 5.10 -5.74 -8.15
CA LEU A 86 5.68 -4.39 -8.16
C LEU A 86 7.21 -4.44 -8.29
N LEU A 87 7.86 -5.35 -7.56
CA LEU A 87 9.30 -5.56 -7.62
C LEU A 87 9.74 -5.98 -9.04
N MET A 88 9.07 -6.96 -9.64
CA MET A 88 9.35 -7.41 -11.00
C MET A 88 9.13 -6.30 -12.04
N GLN A 89 8.01 -5.57 -11.95
CA GLN A 89 7.75 -4.45 -12.87
C GLN A 89 8.76 -3.32 -12.66
N GLY A 90 9.23 -3.06 -11.43
CA GLY A 90 10.29 -2.09 -11.16
C GLY A 90 11.60 -2.44 -11.88
N ILE A 91 12.01 -3.71 -11.84
CA ILE A 91 13.17 -4.21 -12.59
C ILE A 91 12.95 -4.06 -14.10
N PHE A 92 11.80 -4.48 -14.61
CA PHE A 92 11.51 -4.37 -16.05
C PHE A 92 11.39 -2.92 -16.53
N LEU A 93 10.99 -2.00 -15.66
CA LEU A 93 11.00 -0.57 -15.96
C LEU A 93 12.43 -0.04 -16.10
N ILE A 94 13.36 -0.48 -15.24
CA ILE A 94 14.79 -0.14 -15.35
C ILE A 94 15.38 -0.71 -16.65
N GLN A 95 14.95 -1.92 -17.04
CA GLN A 95 15.32 -2.56 -18.31
C GLN A 95 14.63 -1.95 -19.55
N ARG A 96 13.77 -0.94 -19.36
CA ARG A 96 13.07 -0.19 -20.42
C ARG A 96 12.12 -1.02 -21.28
N ASP A 97 11.39 -1.98 -20.71
CA ASP A 97 10.32 -2.66 -21.44
C ASP A 97 9.11 -1.70 -21.67
N PRO A 98 8.71 -1.42 -22.93
CA PRO A 98 7.64 -0.47 -23.25
C PRO A 98 6.25 -0.92 -22.79
N LYS A 99 6.05 -2.18 -22.41
CA LYS A 99 4.76 -2.71 -21.92
C LYS A 99 4.55 -2.47 -20.42
N VAL A 100 5.63 -2.26 -19.67
CA VAL A 100 5.62 -2.14 -18.20
C VAL A 100 4.80 -0.96 -17.71
N PRO A 101 4.92 0.26 -18.27
CA PRO A 101 4.14 1.41 -17.81
C PRO A 101 2.63 1.16 -17.82
N ARG A 102 2.11 0.47 -18.85
CA ARG A 102 0.69 0.12 -18.94
C ARG A 102 0.29 -0.91 -17.87
N ARG A 103 1.15 -1.91 -17.62
CA ARG A 103 0.93 -2.92 -16.56
C ARG A 103 0.97 -2.28 -15.19
N LEU A 104 1.89 -1.35 -14.94
CA LEU A 104 1.99 -0.60 -13.69
C LEU A 104 0.76 0.26 -13.45
N ILE A 105 0.23 0.98 -14.45
CA ILE A 105 -1.03 1.74 -14.28
C ILE A 105 -2.19 0.82 -13.88
N LEU A 106 -2.36 -0.31 -14.58
CA LEU A 106 -3.43 -1.27 -14.27
C LEU A 106 -3.27 -1.81 -12.85
N TRP A 107 -2.05 -2.21 -12.49
CA TRP A 107 -1.72 -2.70 -11.16
C TRP A 107 -1.98 -1.65 -10.08
N SER A 108 -1.59 -0.40 -10.31
CA SER A 108 -1.84 0.71 -9.38
C SER A 108 -3.33 0.92 -9.15
N PHE A 109 -4.15 0.82 -10.20
CA PHE A 109 -5.60 0.91 -10.07
C PHE A 109 -6.17 -0.25 -9.26
N CYS A 110 -5.76 -1.49 -9.55
CA CYS A 110 -6.18 -2.68 -8.78
C CYS A 110 -5.76 -2.57 -7.31
N PHE A 111 -4.54 -2.09 -7.04
CA PHE A 111 -4.02 -1.93 -5.69
C PHE A 111 -4.79 -0.87 -4.91
N ILE A 112 -5.13 0.27 -5.52
CA ILE A 112 -5.98 1.30 -4.89
C ILE A 112 -7.33 0.70 -4.47
N ILE A 113 -8.02 0.00 -5.37
CA ILE A 113 -9.31 -0.66 -5.07
C ILE A 113 -9.14 -1.65 -3.93
N PHE A 114 -8.10 -2.49 -3.99
CA PHE A 114 -7.80 -3.47 -2.96
C PHE A 114 -7.60 -2.80 -1.59
N THR A 115 -6.83 -1.72 -1.49
CA THR A 115 -6.64 -0.98 -0.24
C THR A 115 -7.96 -0.48 0.35
N PHE A 116 -8.86 0.07 -0.48
CA PHE A 116 -10.20 0.49 -0.01
C PHE A 116 -11.03 -0.69 0.49
N VAL A 117 -11.05 -1.81 -0.24
CA VAL A 117 -11.78 -3.02 0.17
C VAL A 117 -11.24 -3.55 1.50
N VAL A 118 -9.92 -3.57 1.68
CA VAL A 118 -9.28 -4.06 2.91
C VAL A 118 -9.68 -3.21 4.10
N VAL A 119 -9.60 -1.88 3.96
CA VAL A 119 -10.00 -0.94 5.03
C VAL A 119 -11.47 -1.12 5.37
N LEU A 120 -12.36 -1.22 4.37
CA LEU A 120 -13.79 -1.45 4.63
C LEU A 120 -14.00 -2.77 5.37
N MET A 121 -13.43 -3.88 4.90
CA MET A 121 -13.59 -5.18 5.53
C MET A 121 -13.02 -5.24 6.96
N ASN A 122 -11.97 -4.46 7.25
CA ASN A 122 -11.38 -4.39 8.58
C ASN A 122 -12.24 -3.58 9.58
N TRP A 123 -12.95 -2.56 9.10
CA TRP A 123 -13.68 -1.62 9.96
C TRP A 123 -15.19 -1.80 9.99
N VAL A 124 -15.81 -2.43 8.98
CA VAL A 124 -17.23 -2.78 8.97
C VAL A 124 -17.66 -3.56 10.23
N PRO A 125 -16.96 -4.63 10.67
CA PRO A 125 -17.38 -5.36 11.87
C PRO A 125 -17.18 -4.55 13.16
N ARG A 126 -16.29 -3.53 13.13
CA ARG A 126 -15.98 -2.65 14.27
C ARG A 126 -16.73 -1.31 14.21
N TRP A 127 -17.67 -1.14 13.28
CA TRP A 127 -18.29 0.16 13.04
C TRP A 127 -19.06 0.70 14.24
N LEU A 128 -19.70 -0.19 15.00
CA LEU A 128 -20.40 0.19 16.24
C LEU A 128 -19.41 0.68 17.31
N LEU A 129 -18.24 0.05 17.44
CA LEU A 129 -17.17 0.46 18.34
C LEU A 129 -16.56 1.81 17.95
N VAL A 130 -16.39 2.06 16.65
CA VAL A 130 -15.94 3.37 16.13
C VAL A 130 -16.93 4.49 16.51
N ALA A 131 -18.23 4.19 16.56
CA ALA A 131 -19.25 5.16 16.92
C ALA A 131 -19.36 5.39 18.44
N SER A 132 -19.08 4.36 19.26
CA SER A 132 -19.25 4.41 20.71
C SER A 132 -17.98 4.79 21.49
N ASN A 133 -16.78 4.50 20.98
CA ASN A 133 -15.52 4.67 21.68
C ASN A 133 -14.57 5.66 20.99
N SER A 134 -14.09 6.67 21.73
CA SER A 134 -13.21 7.72 21.20
C SER A 134 -11.81 7.23 20.81
N GLU A 135 -11.27 6.20 21.47
CA GLU A 135 -9.96 5.62 21.15
C GLU A 135 -10.02 4.84 19.83
N VAL A 136 -11.04 4.01 19.66
CA VAL A 136 -11.28 3.26 18.41
C VAL A 136 -11.53 4.22 17.24
N LYS A 137 -12.27 5.31 17.50
CA LYS A 137 -12.46 6.40 16.53
C LYS A 137 -11.14 7.07 16.14
N ALA A 138 -10.24 7.28 17.10
CA ALA A 138 -8.92 7.85 16.84
C ALA A 138 -8.05 6.88 16.01
N MET A 139 -8.09 5.58 16.28
CA MET A 139 -7.41 4.55 15.46
C MET A 139 -7.93 4.53 14.03
N PHE A 140 -9.25 4.59 13.83
CA PHE A 140 -9.86 4.68 12.50
C PHE A 140 -9.41 5.94 11.75
N LEU A 141 -9.42 7.10 12.42
CA LEU A 141 -8.95 8.36 11.83
C LEU A 141 -7.46 8.32 11.49
N ALA A 142 -6.62 7.72 12.34
CA ALA A 142 -5.20 7.55 12.06
C ALA A 142 -4.98 6.66 10.82
N GLN A 143 -5.74 5.58 10.67
CA GLN A 143 -5.66 4.74 9.48
C GLN A 143 -6.09 5.50 8.22
N LEU A 144 -7.15 6.32 8.30
CA LEU A 144 -7.66 7.09 7.16
C LEU A 144 -6.74 8.27 6.78
N LEU A 145 -6.19 8.98 7.75
CA LEU A 145 -5.45 10.22 7.53
C LEU A 145 -3.94 10.03 7.35
N ILE A 146 -3.38 8.92 7.84
CA ILE A 146 -1.93 8.67 7.82
C ILE A 146 -1.63 7.42 7.00
N ALA A 147 -2.18 6.27 7.40
CA ALA A 147 -1.80 5.00 6.79
C ALA A 147 -2.27 4.90 5.33
N MET A 148 -3.54 5.23 5.04
CA MET A 148 -4.07 5.17 3.68
C MET A 148 -3.34 6.11 2.71
N PRO A 149 -3.12 7.41 2.99
CA PRO A 149 -2.35 8.27 2.11
C PRO A 149 -0.94 7.76 1.86
N MET A 150 -0.28 7.22 2.89
CA MET A 150 1.06 6.64 2.75
C MET A 150 1.06 5.41 1.83
N GLN A 151 0.08 4.52 1.96
CA GLN A 151 -0.08 3.33 1.10
C GLN A 151 -0.45 3.68 -0.34
N LEU A 152 -1.23 4.76 -0.52
CA LEU A 152 -1.72 5.18 -1.84
C LEU A 152 -0.77 6.13 -2.58
N ALA A 153 0.21 6.72 -1.90
CA ALA A 153 1.14 7.70 -2.48
C ALA A 153 1.85 7.16 -3.75
N LEU A 154 2.42 5.95 -3.66
CA LEU A 154 3.11 5.33 -4.79
C LEU A 154 2.16 5.00 -5.95
N PRO A 155 1.07 4.21 -5.78
CA PRO A 155 0.20 3.84 -6.89
C PRO A 155 -0.45 5.07 -7.56
N VAL A 156 -0.85 6.08 -6.80
CA VAL A 156 -1.38 7.34 -7.36
C VAL A 156 -0.28 8.07 -8.13
N GLY A 157 0.92 8.17 -7.57
CA GLY A 157 2.09 8.77 -8.22
C GLY A 157 2.43 8.10 -9.56
N LEU A 158 2.39 6.77 -9.62
CA LEU A 158 2.64 6.00 -10.84
C LEU A 158 1.58 6.28 -11.92
N ILE A 159 0.30 6.33 -11.55
CA ILE A 159 -0.78 6.68 -12.48
C ILE A 159 -0.57 8.08 -13.04
N ILE A 160 -0.26 9.07 -12.19
CA ILE A 160 -0.01 10.45 -12.64
C ILE A 160 1.22 10.51 -13.54
N PHE A 161 2.32 9.91 -13.12
CA PHE A 161 3.61 9.98 -13.83
C PHE A 161 3.52 9.37 -15.23
N PHE A 162 3.01 8.14 -15.36
CA PHE A 162 2.90 7.46 -16.65
C PHE A 162 1.78 8.00 -17.53
N ASN A 163 0.83 8.78 -16.98
CA ASN A 163 -0.18 9.45 -17.79
C ASN A 163 0.29 10.74 -18.46
N LYS A 164 1.41 11.32 -18.03
CA LYS A 164 1.99 12.51 -18.67
C LYS A 164 2.30 12.23 -20.14
N GLN A 165 1.78 13.07 -21.04
CA GLN A 165 1.94 12.91 -22.50
C GLN A 165 3.41 12.77 -22.92
N LYS A 166 4.30 13.54 -22.28
CA LYS A 166 5.74 13.49 -22.53
C LYS A 166 6.34 12.11 -22.24
N VAL A 167 5.98 11.50 -21.10
CA VAL A 167 6.42 10.15 -20.72
C VAL A 167 5.87 9.10 -21.70
N LYS A 168 4.63 9.26 -22.16
CA LYS A 168 4.04 8.37 -23.18
C LYS A 168 4.78 8.44 -24.51
N ALA A 169 5.19 9.64 -24.94
CA ALA A 169 5.97 9.83 -26.16
C ALA A 169 7.35 9.17 -26.04
N ASP A 170 8.02 9.32 -24.90
CA ASP A 170 9.34 8.72 -24.65
C ASP A 170 9.27 7.18 -24.62
N ILE A 171 8.24 6.61 -23.98
CA ILE A 171 8.00 5.15 -23.97
C ILE A 171 7.75 4.63 -25.39
N ALA A 172 7.10 5.40 -26.26
CA ALA A 172 6.87 5.00 -27.64
C ALA A 172 8.18 4.90 -28.44
N GLN A 173 9.22 5.63 -28.04
CA GLN A 173 10.57 5.57 -28.64
C GLN A 173 11.42 4.41 -28.12
N TRP A 174 10.98 3.67 -27.08
CA TRP A 174 11.67 2.46 -26.61
C TRP A 174 11.42 1.23 -27.50
N ARG A 175 10.57 1.36 -28.53
CA ARG A 175 10.32 0.33 -29.54
C ARG A 175 11.30 0.43 -30.69
#